data_AF-M8E3B8-F1
#
_entry.id   AF-M8E3B8-F1
#
_cell.length_a   1.000
_cell.length_b   1.000
_cell.length_c   1.000
_cell.angle_alpha   90.00
_cell.angle_beta   90.00
_cell.angle_gamma   90.00
#
_symmetry.space_group_name_H-M   'P 1'
#
loop_
_entity.id
_entity.type
_entity.pdbx_description
1 polymer ?
#
loop_
_entity_poly.entity_id
_entity_poly.type
_entity_poly.pdbx_seq_one_letter_code
_entity_poly.pdbx_strand_id
1 'polypeptide(L)'
;MTGKTSVSRSLCALLVALALCLPGQTTVLAEEGQWDQRFQTQIGEWKNSIVGQDPQFADWRNARIDVQTLGANQHQWLVSLTQGSKQVGYMVVGEVPSTEGNPTFVLLEYGLGEYILFDDTFAPREVAAEPVYDGFASHWLVSLPKEKQVVDAKTGERYLSTTRTEESVIQSLQEQDLAAPGQKLVATRVIHAEAVNPFDNISWFTPLVYAPTPGKTVTWEDLWQKNAKDITLAVSLYHSEVLSPFSVGSLHVWNGQKPYIGVWDEGLRFLPYAYASKVGKFHIQK
;
A
#
# COMPACT_ATOMS: atom_id res chain seq x y z
N MET A 1 60.83 0.13 57.10
CA MET A 1 61.35 0.34 55.73
C MET A 1 61.97 -0.95 55.27
N THR A 2 61.28 -1.62 54.33
CA THR A 2 61.54 -2.92 53.63
C THR A 2 60.16 -3.62 53.60
N GLY A 3 59.61 -4.17 52.52
CA GLY A 3 59.99 -4.25 51.13
C GLY A 3 58.98 -5.16 50.40
N LYS A 4 58.83 -4.90 49.10
CA LYS A 4 58.50 -5.82 48.00
C LYS A 4 57.07 -6.39 47.84
N THR A 5 56.61 -6.09 46.64
CA THR A 5 55.51 -6.58 45.80
C THR A 5 55.60 -8.05 45.37
N SER A 6 54.42 -8.57 44.99
CA SER A 6 54.10 -9.60 43.97
C SER A 6 54.04 -11.07 44.39
N VAL A 7 52.82 -11.63 44.33
CA VAL A 7 52.56 -12.89 43.62
C VAL A 7 51.24 -12.79 42.84
N SER A 8 51.38 -12.88 41.52
CA SER A 8 50.35 -13.19 40.51
C SER A 8 50.16 -14.70 40.43
N ARG A 9 48.92 -15.17 40.22
CA ARG A 9 48.52 -16.17 39.20
C ARG A 9 47.14 -16.75 39.50
N SER A 10 46.47 -17.18 38.43
CA SER A 10 45.23 -17.97 38.41
C SER A 10 43.90 -17.22 38.50
N LEU A 11 43.58 -16.47 37.43
CA LEU A 11 42.19 -16.33 36.99
C LEU A 11 42.12 -16.14 35.46
N CYS A 12 42.79 -17.04 34.72
CA CYS A 12 42.81 -17.00 33.26
C CYS A 12 42.71 -18.43 32.71
N ALA A 13 41.59 -19.11 33.00
CA ALA A 13 41.29 -20.42 32.41
C ALA A 13 39.80 -20.81 32.46
N LEU A 14 38.87 -19.86 32.63
CA LEU A 14 37.43 -20.19 32.66
C LEU A 14 36.53 -19.16 31.95
N LEU A 15 37.03 -18.53 30.88
CA LEU A 15 36.26 -17.57 30.06
C LEU A 15 36.48 -17.75 28.54
N VAL A 16 36.93 -18.93 28.10
CA VAL A 16 37.08 -19.24 26.65
C VAL A 16 36.22 -20.45 26.23
N ALA A 17 35.56 -21.15 27.16
CA ALA A 17 34.77 -22.33 26.85
C ALA A 17 33.25 -22.09 26.77
N LEU A 18 32.79 -20.83 26.64
CA LEU A 18 31.36 -20.50 26.54
C LEU A 18 31.00 -19.64 25.32
N ALA A 19 31.82 -19.68 24.26
CA ALA A 19 31.57 -18.94 23.02
C ALA A 19 31.37 -19.82 21.78
N LEU A 20 31.29 -21.16 21.92
CA LEU A 20 31.27 -22.09 20.78
C LEU A 20 29.97 -22.90 20.60
N CYS A 21 28.88 -22.57 21.31
CA CYS A 21 27.60 -23.27 21.17
C CYS A 21 26.39 -22.32 21.00
N LEU A 22 26.41 -21.44 20.00
CA LEU A 22 25.20 -20.79 19.49
C LEU A 22 25.01 -21.11 17.99
N PRO A 23 24.64 -22.34 17.62
CA PRO A 23 24.34 -22.69 16.23
C PRO A 23 23.03 -22.07 15.67
N GLY A 24 22.45 -21.05 16.31
CA GLY A 24 21.16 -20.46 15.92
C GLY A 24 21.19 -18.98 15.51
N GLN A 25 22.29 -18.25 15.71
CA GLN A 25 22.34 -16.80 15.37
C GLN A 25 22.72 -16.55 13.91
N THR A 26 23.52 -17.43 13.30
CA THR A 26 23.95 -17.30 11.90
C THR A 26 22.82 -17.58 10.90
N THR A 27 21.85 -18.42 11.25
CA THR A 27 20.74 -18.79 10.35
C THR A 27 19.70 -17.69 10.25
N VAL A 28 19.30 -17.08 11.36
CA VAL A 28 18.31 -15.98 11.38
C VAL A 28 18.83 -14.76 10.62
N LEU A 29 20.07 -14.34 10.88
CA LEU A 29 20.68 -13.21 10.16
C LEU A 29 20.85 -13.47 8.65
N ALA A 30 21.07 -14.72 8.26
CA ALA A 30 21.16 -15.10 6.85
C ALA A 30 19.78 -15.12 6.17
N GLU A 31 18.74 -15.59 6.86
CA GLU A 31 17.35 -15.56 6.37
C GLU A 31 16.82 -14.13 6.23
N GLU A 32 17.07 -13.26 7.23
CA GLU A 32 16.73 -11.84 7.17
C GLU A 32 17.42 -11.14 5.98
N GLY A 33 18.73 -11.37 5.80
CA GLY A 33 19.47 -10.81 4.66
C GLY A 33 18.96 -11.29 3.29
N GLN A 34 18.49 -12.54 3.19
CA GLN A 34 17.86 -13.06 1.98
C GLN A 34 16.46 -12.49 1.75
N TRP A 35 15.68 -12.27 2.81
CA TRP A 35 14.37 -11.63 2.73
C TRP A 35 14.52 -10.20 2.21
N ASP A 36 15.40 -9.40 2.80
CA ASP A 36 15.66 -8.01 2.41
C ASP A 36 16.08 -7.92 0.94
N GLN A 37 16.99 -8.79 0.50
CA GLN A 37 17.44 -8.81 -0.89
C GLN A 37 16.30 -9.12 -1.86
N ARG A 38 15.44 -10.11 -1.54
CA ARG A 38 14.28 -10.46 -2.38
C ARG A 38 13.27 -9.32 -2.42
N PHE A 39 13.00 -8.70 -1.28
CA PHE A 39 12.07 -7.59 -1.17
C PHE A 39 12.52 -6.38 -2.00
N GLN A 40 13.78 -5.97 -1.85
CA GLN A 40 14.36 -4.86 -2.62
C GLN A 40 14.41 -5.17 -4.12
N THR A 41 14.74 -6.41 -4.49
CA THR A 41 14.71 -6.85 -5.90
C THR A 41 13.30 -6.71 -6.46
N GLN A 42 12.29 -7.17 -5.73
CA GLN A 42 10.90 -7.13 -6.17
C GLN A 42 10.38 -5.70 -6.36
N ILE A 43 10.67 -4.80 -5.41
CA ILE A 43 10.34 -3.37 -5.54
C ILE A 43 11.00 -2.79 -6.81
N GLY A 44 12.28 -3.11 -7.03
CA GLY A 44 13.02 -2.68 -8.21
C GLY A 44 12.38 -3.15 -9.52
N GLU A 45 11.94 -4.41 -9.58
CA GLU A 45 11.25 -4.97 -10.75
C GLU A 45 9.93 -4.28 -11.05
N TRP A 46 9.05 -4.10 -10.05
CA TRP A 46 7.80 -3.38 -10.24
C TRP A 46 8.04 -1.93 -10.64
N LYS A 47 8.97 -1.24 -9.98
CA LYS A 47 9.37 0.14 -10.33
C LYS A 47 9.76 0.24 -11.80
N ASN A 48 10.66 -0.63 -12.24
CA ASN A 48 11.14 -0.65 -13.62
C ASN A 48 10.02 -0.98 -14.61
N SER A 49 9.11 -1.89 -14.25
CA SER A 49 7.97 -2.24 -15.09
C SER A 49 6.99 -1.08 -15.25
N ILE A 50 6.70 -0.36 -14.18
CA ILE A 50 5.80 0.81 -14.20
C ILE A 50 6.42 1.92 -15.05
N VAL A 51 7.66 2.30 -14.75
CA VAL A 51 8.42 3.33 -15.48
C VAL A 51 8.56 3.00 -16.97
N GLY A 52 8.68 1.71 -17.31
CA GLY A 52 8.81 1.27 -18.69
C GLY A 52 7.53 1.40 -19.53
N GLN A 53 6.36 1.50 -18.89
CA GLN A 53 5.06 1.43 -19.57
C GLN A 53 4.20 2.69 -19.40
N ASP A 54 4.39 3.45 -18.33
CA ASP A 54 3.69 4.71 -18.11
C ASP A 54 4.69 5.87 -17.92
N PRO A 55 4.87 6.74 -18.94
CA PRO A 55 5.79 7.86 -18.88
C PRO A 55 5.51 8.86 -17.75
N GLN A 56 4.30 8.89 -17.19
CA GLN A 56 3.98 9.75 -16.04
C GLN A 56 4.84 9.41 -14.82
N PHE A 57 5.37 8.18 -14.75
CA PHE A 57 6.22 7.71 -13.66
C PHE A 57 7.73 7.91 -13.92
N ALA A 58 8.13 8.69 -14.93
CA ALA A 58 9.54 8.83 -15.32
C ALA A 58 10.50 9.20 -14.16
N ASP A 59 10.04 10.03 -13.22
CA ASP A 59 10.82 10.48 -12.05
C ASP A 59 11.21 9.33 -11.10
N TRP A 60 10.48 8.20 -11.13
CA TRP A 60 10.79 7.03 -10.31
C TRP A 60 12.12 6.36 -10.68
N ARG A 61 12.60 6.55 -11.92
CA ARG A 61 13.81 5.88 -12.43
C ARG A 61 15.01 6.10 -11.51
N ASN A 62 15.17 7.33 -11.03
CA ASN A 62 16.30 7.74 -10.20
C ASN A 62 15.91 8.01 -8.75
N ALA A 63 14.69 7.67 -8.36
CA ALA A 63 14.22 7.88 -7.00
C ALA A 63 14.91 6.93 -6.02
N ARG A 64 15.30 7.48 -4.88
CA ARG A 64 15.68 6.74 -3.67
C ARG A 64 14.44 6.09 -3.09
N ILE A 65 14.61 4.86 -2.63
CA ILE A 65 13.57 4.08 -1.97
C ILE A 65 13.79 4.14 -0.46
N ASP A 66 12.73 4.41 0.28
CA ASP A 66 12.66 4.25 1.73
C ASP A 66 11.49 3.32 2.07
N VAL A 67 11.64 2.47 3.10
CA VAL A 67 10.68 1.41 3.42
C VAL A 67 10.26 1.54 4.88
N GLN A 68 8.96 1.61 5.11
CA GLN A 68 8.35 1.67 6.43
C GLN A 68 7.34 0.53 6.59
N THR A 69 7.35 -0.13 7.76
CA THR A 69 6.32 -1.12 8.11
C THR A 69 4.98 -0.45 8.40
N LEU A 70 3.90 -1.01 7.85
CA LEU A 70 2.54 -0.55 8.09
C LEU A 70 1.95 -1.38 9.24
N GLY A 71 2.08 -0.88 10.47
CA GLY A 71 1.47 -1.47 11.65
C GLY A 71 2.17 -2.74 12.15
N ALA A 72 1.85 -3.15 13.37
CA ALA A 72 2.46 -4.34 13.95
C ALA A 72 1.85 -5.60 13.32
N ASN A 73 2.69 -6.52 12.84
CA ASN A 73 2.29 -7.82 12.29
C ASN A 73 1.41 -7.79 11.03
N GLN A 74 1.31 -6.67 10.30
CA GLN A 74 0.44 -6.61 9.12
C GLN A 74 1.11 -7.13 7.84
N HIS A 75 2.40 -7.52 7.87
CA HIS A 75 3.17 -7.99 6.71
C HIS A 75 2.97 -7.10 5.47
N GLN A 76 2.95 -5.79 5.71
CA GLN A 76 2.70 -4.74 4.74
C GLN A 76 3.70 -3.61 4.96
N TRP A 77 4.15 -3.01 3.87
CA TRP A 77 5.16 -1.97 3.86
C TRP A 77 4.77 -0.84 2.91
N LEU A 78 4.97 0.38 3.38
CA LEU A 78 4.96 1.58 2.55
C LEU A 78 6.37 1.78 1.99
N VAL A 79 6.47 1.86 0.68
CA VAL A 79 7.71 2.10 -0.06
C VAL A 79 7.62 3.49 -0.65
N SER A 80 8.36 4.43 -0.08
CA SER A 80 8.38 5.83 -0.51
C SER A 80 9.47 6.06 -1.55
N LEU A 81 9.11 6.71 -2.66
CA LEU A 81 10.05 7.08 -3.73
C LEU A 81 10.33 8.59 -3.69
N THR A 82 11.59 8.95 -3.45
CA THR A 82 12.04 10.34 -3.32
C THR A 82 13.13 10.68 -4.34
N GLN A 83 13.00 11.83 -5.01
CA GLN A 83 14.04 12.38 -5.87
C GLN A 83 14.56 13.68 -5.26
N GLY A 84 15.79 13.66 -4.74
CA GLY A 84 16.29 14.73 -3.90
C GLY A 84 15.46 14.81 -2.61
N SER A 85 14.88 15.99 -2.32
CA SER A 85 13.96 16.19 -1.20
C SER A 85 12.49 16.07 -1.57
N LYS A 86 12.17 15.79 -2.84
CA LYS A 86 10.79 15.74 -3.34
C LYS A 86 10.28 14.30 -3.34
N GLN A 87 9.10 14.09 -2.79
CA GLN A 87 8.34 12.85 -2.95
C GLN A 87 7.78 12.75 -4.37
N VAL A 88 8.05 11.64 -5.06
CA VAL A 88 7.65 11.43 -6.48
C VAL A 88 6.70 10.25 -6.67
N GLY A 89 6.48 9.45 -5.64
CA GLY A 89 5.42 8.45 -5.60
C GLY A 89 5.66 7.42 -4.50
N TYR A 90 4.82 6.38 -4.46
CA TYR A 90 4.93 5.32 -3.47
C TYR A 90 4.43 3.99 -4.02
N MET A 91 4.76 2.91 -3.32
CA MET A 91 4.09 1.61 -3.44
C MET A 91 3.65 1.16 -2.06
N VAL A 92 2.57 0.39 -2.00
CA VAL A 92 2.27 -0.46 -0.85
C VAL A 92 2.49 -1.89 -1.27
N VAL A 93 3.38 -2.57 -0.54
CA VAL A 93 3.73 -3.97 -0.77
C VAL A 93 3.22 -4.79 0.40
N GLY A 94 2.64 -5.95 0.13
CA GLY A 94 2.27 -6.92 1.16
C GLY A 94 2.90 -8.27 0.93
N GLU A 95 2.71 -9.18 1.87
CA GLU A 95 2.92 -10.62 1.69
C GLU A 95 1.58 -11.35 1.70
N VAL A 96 1.44 -12.33 0.81
CA VAL A 96 0.38 -13.33 0.86
C VAL A 96 0.99 -14.72 1.09
N PRO A 97 0.27 -15.63 1.78
CA PRO A 97 0.72 -17.01 1.91
C PRO A 97 0.97 -17.64 0.54
N SER A 98 2.12 -18.29 0.37
CA SER A 98 2.42 -19.07 -0.84
C SER A 98 2.13 -20.54 -0.61
N THR A 99 1.65 -21.23 -1.65
CA THR A 99 1.52 -22.69 -1.64
C THR A 99 2.86 -23.42 -1.85
N GLU A 100 3.92 -22.71 -2.26
CA GLU A 100 5.21 -23.29 -2.68
C GLU A 100 6.38 -22.99 -1.73
N GLY A 101 6.11 -22.39 -0.56
CA GLY A 101 7.14 -22.12 0.45
C GLY A 101 7.00 -20.74 1.08
N ASN A 102 8.03 -19.91 0.92
CA ASN A 102 8.08 -18.58 1.52
C ASN A 102 6.90 -17.69 1.08
N PRO A 103 6.43 -16.76 1.93
CA PRO A 103 5.42 -15.78 1.53
C PRO A 103 5.80 -15.06 0.25
N THR A 104 4.78 -14.73 -0.56
CA THR A 104 4.97 -14.06 -1.84
C THR A 104 4.69 -12.58 -1.67
N PHE A 105 5.65 -11.75 -2.08
CA PHE A 105 5.45 -10.30 -2.13
C PHE A 105 4.46 -9.94 -3.23
N VAL A 106 3.49 -9.09 -2.89
CA VAL A 106 2.45 -8.64 -3.81
C VAL A 106 2.35 -7.11 -3.79
N LEU A 107 2.13 -6.51 -4.96
CA LEU A 107 1.90 -5.08 -5.08
C LEU A 107 0.44 -4.78 -4.75
N LEU A 108 0.18 -4.14 -3.60
CA LEU A 108 -1.19 -3.84 -3.16
C LEU A 108 -1.69 -2.51 -3.71
N GLU A 109 -0.79 -1.55 -3.92
CA GLU A 109 -1.11 -0.23 -4.43
C GLU A 109 0.17 0.47 -4.91
N TYR A 110 0.02 1.45 -5.81
CA TYR A 110 1.07 2.43 -6.09
C TYR A 110 0.48 3.76 -6.51
N GLY A 111 1.15 4.87 -6.18
CA GLY A 111 0.64 6.21 -6.49
C GLY A 111 1.73 7.16 -6.95
N LEU A 112 1.35 8.07 -7.84
CA LEU A 112 2.21 9.07 -8.45
C LEU A 112 2.14 10.39 -7.68
N GLY A 113 3.31 11.03 -7.50
CA GLY A 113 3.40 12.38 -6.96
C GLY A 113 3.72 12.43 -5.47
N GLU A 114 3.45 13.57 -4.85
CA GLU A 114 3.90 13.87 -3.49
C GLU A 114 2.97 13.38 -2.39
N TYR A 115 1.70 13.14 -2.72
CA TYR A 115 0.69 12.72 -1.78
C TYR A 115 0.78 11.21 -1.53
N ILE A 116 1.42 10.81 -0.44
CA ILE A 116 1.54 9.42 -0.02
C ILE A 116 0.50 9.06 1.05
N LEU A 117 0.29 7.76 1.24
CA LEU A 117 -0.40 7.29 2.43
C LEU A 117 0.51 7.45 3.64
N PHE A 118 -0.11 7.74 4.78
CA PHE A 118 0.55 7.86 6.07
C PHE A 118 1.62 8.95 6.14
N ASP A 119 1.43 10.07 5.44
CA ASP A 119 2.34 11.21 5.54
C ASP A 119 2.43 11.73 6.99
N ASP A 120 3.65 11.91 7.49
CA ASP A 120 3.94 12.40 8.84
C ASP A 120 3.35 13.80 9.13
N THR A 121 3.01 14.56 8.09
CA THR A 121 2.31 15.84 8.20
C THR A 121 0.90 15.66 8.78
N PHE A 122 0.25 14.54 8.48
CA PHE A 122 -1.10 14.22 8.94
C PHE A 122 -1.11 13.23 10.12
N ALA A 123 0.04 12.62 10.45
CA ALA A 123 0.17 11.69 11.56
C ALA A 123 -0.25 12.32 12.91
N PRO A 124 -1.09 11.64 13.72
CA PRO A 124 -1.43 12.10 15.07
C PRO A 124 -0.23 12.02 16.04
N ARG A 125 0.54 13.11 16.18
CA ARG A 125 1.86 13.11 16.85
C ARG A 125 1.85 13.01 18.38
N GLU A 126 0.74 13.34 19.04
CA GLU A 126 0.67 13.46 20.50
C GLU A 126 0.15 12.19 21.20
N VAL A 127 -0.19 11.16 20.42
CA VAL A 127 -0.95 10.00 20.88
C VAL A 127 -0.46 8.75 20.14
N ALA A 128 -0.62 7.58 20.76
CA ALA A 128 -0.32 6.33 20.09
C ALA A 128 -1.29 6.14 18.91
N ALA A 129 -0.74 6.14 17.70
CA ALA A 129 -1.46 6.00 16.45
C ALA A 129 -0.88 4.83 15.65
N GLU A 130 -1.69 3.82 15.39
CA GLU A 130 -1.29 2.65 14.59
C GLU A 130 -1.74 2.87 13.14
N PRO A 131 -0.85 2.78 12.14
CA PRO A 131 -1.25 2.80 10.75
C PRO A 131 -1.93 1.47 10.37
N VAL A 132 -3.10 1.56 9.75
CA VAL A 132 -3.89 0.42 9.25
C VAL A 132 -4.12 0.63 7.76
N TYR A 133 -3.53 -0.23 6.94
CA TYR A 133 -3.69 -0.15 5.49
C TYR A 133 -4.86 -1.01 5.01
N ASP A 134 -5.78 -0.39 4.29
CA ASP A 134 -6.88 -1.06 3.60
C ASP A 134 -7.32 -0.28 2.35
N GLY A 135 -6.37 0.09 1.49
CA GLY A 135 -6.63 0.83 0.26
C GLY A 135 -7.27 2.19 0.52
N PHE A 136 -8.51 2.40 0.07
CA PHE A 136 -9.28 3.64 0.29
C PHE A 136 -9.68 3.85 1.76
N ALA A 137 -9.79 2.78 2.55
CA ALA A 137 -10.13 2.86 3.97
C ALA A 137 -8.88 2.92 4.87
N SER A 138 -7.71 3.23 4.31
CA SER A 138 -6.47 3.32 5.09
C SER A 138 -6.56 4.45 6.11
N HIS A 139 -6.18 4.18 7.35
CA HIS A 139 -6.34 5.13 8.46
C HIS A 139 -5.29 4.94 9.56
N TRP A 140 -5.08 5.97 10.35
CA TRP A 140 -4.49 5.84 11.67
C TRP A 140 -5.58 5.48 12.69
N LEU A 141 -5.36 4.39 13.43
CA LEU A 141 -6.14 4.05 14.61
C LEU A 141 -5.51 4.71 15.84
N VAL A 142 -6.14 5.78 16.30
CA VAL A 142 -5.66 6.58 17.44
C VAL A 142 -6.27 6.05 18.73
N SER A 143 -5.43 5.70 19.69
CA SER A 143 -5.85 5.25 21.02
C SER A 143 -5.94 6.44 21.98
N LEU A 144 -7.17 6.88 22.27
CA LEU A 144 -7.44 7.92 23.29
C LEU A 144 -7.89 7.26 24.61
N PRO A 145 -7.78 7.95 25.77
CA PRO A 145 -8.10 7.34 27.07
C PRO A 145 -9.52 6.80 27.24
N LYS A 146 -10.49 7.25 26.43
CA LYS A 146 -11.92 6.89 26.56
C LYS A 146 -12.55 6.33 25.29
N GLU A 147 -11.87 6.44 24.15
CA GLU A 147 -12.41 6.04 22.85
C GLU A 147 -11.27 5.80 21.85
N LYS A 148 -11.60 5.16 20.72
CA LYS A 148 -10.72 5.10 19.57
C LYS A 148 -11.17 6.15 18.56
N GLN A 149 -10.23 6.74 17.86
CA GLN A 149 -10.51 7.68 16.77
C GLN A 149 -9.87 7.16 15.49
N VAL A 150 -10.61 7.26 14.39
CA VAL A 150 -10.12 6.96 13.04
C VAL A 150 -9.71 8.27 12.39
N VAL A 151 -8.49 8.33 11.86
CA VAL A 151 -7.98 9.46 11.10
C VAL A 151 -7.56 8.96 9.72
N ASP A 152 -8.14 9.52 8.67
CA ASP A 152 -7.88 9.14 7.28
C ASP A 152 -6.38 9.24 6.94
N ALA A 153 -5.79 8.17 6.41
CA ALA A 153 -4.33 8.07 6.19
C ALA A 153 -3.80 8.98 5.09
N LYS A 154 -4.68 9.52 4.25
CA LYS A 154 -4.32 10.33 3.09
C LYS A 154 -4.48 11.82 3.40
N THR A 155 -5.62 12.19 3.97
CA THR A 155 -6.05 13.58 4.17
C THR A 155 -5.85 14.09 5.59
N GLY A 156 -5.72 13.19 6.58
CA GLY A 156 -5.72 13.55 7.99
C GLY A 156 -7.11 13.91 8.55
N GLU A 157 -8.19 13.71 7.78
CA GLU A 157 -9.56 13.92 8.25
C GLU A 157 -9.87 13.01 9.44
N ARG A 158 -10.51 13.57 10.47
CA ARG A 158 -10.90 12.81 11.68
C ARG A 158 -12.37 12.44 11.60
N TYR A 159 -12.66 11.15 11.66
CA TYR A 159 -14.03 10.66 11.69
C TYR A 159 -14.62 10.70 13.11
N LEU A 160 -15.94 10.49 13.19
CA LEU A 160 -16.67 10.46 14.46
C LEU A 160 -16.13 9.33 15.35
N SER A 161 -16.16 9.50 16.67
CA SER A 161 -15.69 8.44 17.59
C SER A 161 -16.58 7.20 17.62
N THR A 162 -17.78 7.30 17.04
CA THR A 162 -18.68 6.15 16.81
C THR A 162 -18.34 5.35 15.56
N THR A 163 -17.49 5.87 14.68
CA THR A 163 -17.12 5.22 13.42
C THR A 163 -16.43 3.90 13.70
N ARG A 164 -16.92 2.85 13.04
CA ARG A 164 -16.41 1.48 13.19
C ARG A 164 -15.59 1.09 11.98
N THR A 165 -14.44 0.49 12.24
CA THR A 165 -13.57 -0.09 11.22
C THR A 165 -14.11 -1.46 10.80
N GLU A 166 -14.05 -1.75 9.51
CA GLU A 166 -14.42 -3.06 8.95
C GLU A 166 -13.24 -4.04 8.94
N GLU A 167 -13.51 -5.30 8.59
CA GLU A 167 -12.43 -6.22 8.22
C GLU A 167 -11.75 -5.74 6.94
N SER A 168 -10.42 -5.83 6.88
CA SER A 168 -9.67 -5.36 5.73
C SER A 168 -10.03 -6.15 4.47
N VAL A 169 -10.54 -5.44 3.46
CA VAL A 169 -10.88 -6.03 2.17
C VAL A 169 -9.62 -6.31 1.35
N ILE A 170 -8.58 -5.46 1.43
CA ILE A 170 -7.33 -5.67 0.68
C ILE A 170 -6.60 -6.92 1.17
N GLN A 171 -6.63 -7.21 2.48
CA GLN A 171 -6.03 -8.42 3.05
C GLN A 171 -6.80 -9.70 2.68
N SER A 172 -8.04 -9.60 2.20
CA SER A 172 -8.78 -10.75 1.65
C SER A 172 -8.34 -11.16 0.25
N LEU A 173 -7.60 -10.30 -0.46
CA LEU A 173 -7.13 -10.58 -1.81
C LEU A 173 -6.08 -11.70 -1.80
N GLN A 174 -6.08 -12.46 -2.89
CA GLN A 174 -5.17 -13.57 -3.07
C GLN A 174 -4.13 -13.24 -4.14
N GLU A 175 -3.08 -14.04 -4.25
CA GLU A 175 -2.00 -13.82 -5.22
C GLU A 175 -2.51 -13.66 -6.67
N GLN A 176 -3.55 -14.42 -7.07
CA GLN A 176 -4.14 -14.31 -8.42
C GLN A 176 -4.76 -12.94 -8.72
N ASP A 177 -5.11 -12.16 -7.70
CA ASP A 177 -5.74 -10.85 -7.86
C ASP A 177 -4.71 -9.70 -7.95
N LEU A 178 -3.45 -9.99 -7.60
CA LEU A 178 -2.40 -8.99 -7.31
C LEU A 178 -1.16 -9.20 -8.16
N ALA A 179 -0.47 -8.13 -8.57
CA ALA A 179 0.81 -8.25 -9.24
C ALA A 179 1.85 -8.87 -8.30
N ALA A 180 2.34 -10.06 -8.66
CA ALA A 180 3.27 -10.89 -7.90
C ALA A 180 4.66 -10.93 -8.60
N PRO A 181 5.68 -11.62 -8.04
CA PRO A 181 7.00 -11.72 -8.64
C PRO A 181 6.96 -12.27 -10.06
N GLY A 182 7.85 -11.75 -10.92
CA GLY A 182 7.90 -12.11 -12.34
C GLY A 182 6.79 -11.52 -13.22
N GLN A 183 5.76 -10.91 -12.64
CA GLN A 183 4.69 -10.25 -13.41
C GLN A 183 5.06 -8.83 -13.78
N LYS A 184 4.68 -8.42 -14.99
CA LYS A 184 5.00 -7.10 -15.55
C LYS A 184 3.74 -6.37 -15.96
N LEU A 185 3.77 -5.05 -15.84
CA LEU A 185 2.83 -4.17 -16.50
C LEU A 185 3.01 -4.32 -18.02
N VAL A 186 1.94 -4.67 -18.74
CA VAL A 186 1.98 -4.93 -20.19
C VAL A 186 1.12 -3.97 -21.00
N ALA A 187 0.17 -3.30 -20.35
CA ALA A 187 -0.67 -2.32 -21.02
C ALA A 187 -1.11 -1.22 -20.06
N THR A 188 -1.24 -0.01 -20.59
CA THR A 188 -1.74 1.17 -19.89
C THR A 188 -2.79 1.86 -20.74
N ARG A 189 -3.75 2.52 -20.10
CA ARG A 189 -4.75 3.35 -20.76
C ARG A 189 -5.03 4.57 -19.89
N VAL A 190 -4.68 5.74 -20.40
CA VAL A 190 -5.06 7.01 -19.79
C VAL A 190 -6.48 7.38 -20.25
N ILE A 191 -7.34 7.69 -19.31
CA ILE A 191 -8.71 8.19 -19.50
C ILE A 191 -8.70 9.71 -19.34
N HIS A 192 -8.18 10.19 -18.20
CA HIS A 192 -7.91 11.60 -17.92
C HIS A 192 -6.49 11.76 -17.41
N ALA A 193 -5.69 12.58 -18.11
CA ALA A 193 -4.31 12.87 -17.71
C ALA A 193 -4.20 13.83 -16.51
N GLU A 194 -5.28 14.54 -16.20
CA GLU A 194 -5.37 15.50 -15.10
C GLU A 194 -6.52 15.13 -14.17
N ALA A 195 -6.46 15.63 -12.94
CA ALA A 195 -7.50 15.42 -11.94
C ALA A 195 -8.84 16.01 -12.39
N VAL A 196 -9.88 15.20 -12.32
CA VAL A 196 -11.27 15.58 -12.63
C VAL A 196 -12.08 15.51 -11.37
N ASN A 197 -12.86 16.55 -11.08
CA ASN A 197 -13.73 16.57 -9.91
C ASN A 197 -14.95 15.66 -10.15
N PRO A 198 -15.15 14.59 -9.35
CA PRO A 198 -16.26 13.67 -9.52
C PRO A 198 -17.64 14.31 -9.24
N PHE A 199 -17.67 15.52 -8.65
CA PHE A 199 -18.89 16.28 -8.43
C PHE A 199 -19.30 17.16 -9.62
N ASP A 200 -18.43 17.36 -10.61
CA ASP A 200 -18.78 18.11 -11.83
C ASP A 200 -19.86 17.38 -12.65
N ASN A 201 -19.91 16.04 -12.54
CA ASN A 201 -21.02 15.23 -13.02
C ASN A 201 -21.48 14.21 -11.98
N ILE A 202 -22.61 14.50 -11.34
CA ILE A 202 -23.21 13.66 -10.29
C ILE A 202 -24.13 12.54 -10.79
N SER A 203 -24.10 12.18 -12.08
CA SER A 203 -24.96 11.11 -12.63
C SER A 203 -24.74 9.75 -11.97
N TRP A 204 -23.59 9.55 -11.32
CA TRP A 204 -23.27 8.37 -10.51
C TRP A 204 -24.11 8.27 -9.23
N PHE A 205 -24.58 9.41 -8.70
CA PHE A 205 -25.33 9.46 -7.44
C PHE A 205 -26.81 9.10 -7.62
N THR A 206 -27.43 9.45 -8.76
CA THR A 206 -28.86 9.22 -9.00
C THR A 206 -29.26 7.73 -8.89
N PRO A 207 -28.51 6.76 -9.45
CA PRO A 207 -28.80 5.33 -9.27
C PRO A 207 -28.70 4.87 -7.81
N LEU A 208 -27.85 5.49 -6.98
CA LEU A 208 -27.72 5.15 -5.56
C LEU A 208 -28.98 5.51 -4.77
N VAL A 209 -29.70 6.55 -5.18
CA VAL A 209 -30.88 7.08 -4.46
C VAL A 209 -32.20 6.56 -5.03
N TYR A 210 -32.34 6.52 -6.36
CA TYR A 210 -33.65 6.37 -7.01
C TYR A 210 -33.83 5.07 -7.80
N ALA A 211 -32.76 4.33 -8.09
CA ALA A 211 -32.82 3.08 -8.84
C ALA A 211 -31.79 2.05 -8.32
N PRO A 212 -31.96 1.54 -7.09
CA PRO A 212 -31.05 0.56 -6.50
C PRO A 212 -31.14 -0.83 -7.15
N THR A 213 -31.84 -0.95 -8.29
CA THR A 213 -31.90 -2.20 -9.06
C THR A 213 -30.48 -2.65 -9.36
N PRO A 214 -30.16 -3.96 -9.33
CA PRO A 214 -28.83 -4.44 -9.68
C PRO A 214 -28.57 -4.10 -11.15
N GLY A 215 -27.94 -2.96 -11.40
CA GLY A 215 -27.38 -2.64 -12.69
C GLY A 215 -26.38 -3.72 -13.08
N LYS A 216 -26.13 -3.89 -14.38
CA LYS A 216 -25.02 -4.73 -14.85
C LYS A 216 -23.75 -4.34 -14.08
N THR A 217 -23.14 -5.30 -13.38
CA THR A 217 -21.82 -5.10 -12.78
C THR A 217 -20.85 -4.70 -13.87
N VAL A 218 -20.27 -3.52 -13.74
CA VAL A 218 -19.25 -3.01 -14.66
C VAL A 218 -17.97 -3.82 -14.43
N THR A 219 -17.51 -4.53 -15.46
CA THR A 219 -16.25 -5.30 -15.38
C THR A 219 -15.04 -4.45 -15.74
N TRP A 220 -13.83 -4.91 -15.45
CA TRP A 220 -12.63 -4.19 -15.89
C TRP A 220 -12.52 -4.12 -17.42
N GLU A 221 -13.04 -5.10 -18.15
CA GLU A 221 -13.10 -5.07 -19.62
C GLU A 221 -14.07 -4.00 -20.12
N ASP A 222 -15.18 -3.75 -19.41
CA ASP A 222 -16.08 -2.62 -19.68
C ASP A 222 -15.33 -1.30 -19.46
N LEU A 223 -14.55 -1.19 -18.36
CA LEU A 223 -13.71 -0.02 -18.09
C LEU A 223 -12.65 0.19 -19.16
N TRP A 224 -12.08 -0.88 -19.72
CA TRP A 224 -11.02 -0.84 -20.74
C TRP A 224 -11.51 -0.43 -22.14
N GLN A 225 -12.83 -0.39 -22.39
CA GLN A 225 -13.38 0.03 -23.68
C GLN A 225 -13.12 1.51 -23.98
N LYS A 226 -12.67 1.82 -25.20
CA LYS A 226 -12.31 3.20 -25.63
C LYS A 226 -13.44 4.24 -25.49
N ASN A 227 -14.69 3.80 -25.46
CA ASN A 227 -15.86 4.68 -25.27
C ASN A 227 -16.15 5.01 -23.80
N ALA A 228 -15.57 4.28 -22.84
CA ALA A 228 -15.65 4.62 -21.42
C ALA A 228 -14.70 5.81 -21.15
N LYS A 229 -15.23 7.03 -21.19
CA LYS A 229 -14.44 8.27 -21.12
C LYS A 229 -14.59 9.00 -19.80
N ASP A 230 -15.75 8.90 -19.15
CA ASP A 230 -15.99 9.52 -17.85
C ASP A 230 -16.46 8.40 -16.91
N ILE A 231 -15.60 8.04 -15.97
CA ILE A 231 -15.82 6.90 -15.07
C ILE A 231 -15.65 7.38 -13.64
N THR A 232 -16.69 7.16 -12.84
CA THR A 232 -16.66 7.41 -11.40
C THR A 232 -16.65 6.08 -10.66
N LEU A 233 -15.76 5.93 -9.68
CA LEU A 233 -15.80 4.88 -8.67
C LEU A 233 -16.38 5.46 -7.38
N ALA A 234 -17.58 5.05 -7.00
CA ALA A 234 -18.19 5.44 -5.72
C ALA A 234 -17.89 4.38 -4.66
N VAL A 235 -17.12 4.74 -3.64
CA VAL A 235 -16.65 3.83 -2.57
C VAL A 235 -17.41 4.12 -1.28
N SER A 236 -17.94 3.07 -0.65
CA SER A 236 -18.52 3.15 0.68
C SER A 236 -17.47 2.75 1.71
N LEU A 237 -17.12 3.66 2.63
CA LEU A 237 -16.17 3.42 3.70
C LEU A 237 -16.90 3.33 5.05
N TYR A 238 -16.32 2.60 6.00
CA TYR A 238 -16.74 2.54 7.41
C TYR A 238 -18.25 2.28 7.62
N HIS A 239 -18.75 1.12 7.20
CA HIS A 239 -20.17 0.75 7.23
C HIS A 239 -21.09 1.71 6.47
N SER A 240 -20.60 2.27 5.37
CA SER A 240 -21.30 3.29 4.57
C SER A 240 -21.59 4.59 5.32
N GLU A 241 -20.84 4.89 6.40
CA GLU A 241 -20.88 6.20 7.04
C GLU A 241 -20.25 7.28 6.17
N VAL A 242 -19.34 6.89 5.27
CA VAL A 242 -18.65 7.79 4.34
C VAL A 242 -18.80 7.27 2.92
N LEU A 243 -19.22 8.15 2.00
CA LEU A 243 -19.31 7.88 0.57
C LEU A 243 -18.30 8.75 -0.17
N SER A 244 -17.27 8.13 -0.73
CA SER A 244 -16.18 8.81 -1.43
C SER A 244 -16.25 8.50 -2.93
N PRO A 245 -16.64 9.47 -3.77
CA PRO A 245 -16.56 9.31 -5.21
C PRO A 245 -15.15 9.67 -5.70
N PHE A 246 -14.61 8.86 -6.60
CA PHE A 246 -13.32 9.10 -7.24
C PHE A 246 -13.45 9.07 -8.75
N SER A 247 -12.78 9.99 -9.44
CA SER A 247 -12.67 9.96 -10.90
C SER A 247 -11.58 8.97 -11.31
N VAL A 248 -11.89 8.03 -12.20
CA VAL A 248 -10.89 7.10 -12.75
C VAL A 248 -10.09 7.81 -13.84
N GLY A 249 -8.80 8.03 -13.59
CA GLY A 249 -7.89 8.69 -14.52
C GLY A 249 -7.15 7.75 -15.45
N SER A 250 -6.83 6.53 -15.01
CA SER A 250 -6.02 5.59 -15.78
C SER A 250 -6.31 4.13 -15.43
N LEU A 251 -5.91 3.22 -16.31
CA LEU A 251 -6.00 1.78 -16.12
C LEU A 251 -4.65 1.15 -16.47
N HIS A 252 -4.17 0.26 -15.61
CA HIS A 252 -2.93 -0.49 -15.80
C HIS A 252 -3.24 -1.98 -15.78
N VAL A 253 -2.67 -2.78 -16.69
CA VAL A 253 -2.92 -4.23 -16.74
C VAL A 253 -1.60 -4.98 -16.60
N TRP A 254 -1.49 -5.71 -15.49
CA TRP A 254 -0.36 -6.57 -15.18
C TRP A 254 -0.58 -7.97 -15.74
N ASN A 255 0.43 -8.49 -16.43
CA ASN A 255 0.43 -9.82 -17.07
C ASN A 255 -0.80 -10.12 -17.95
N GLY A 256 -1.46 -9.06 -18.46
CA GLY A 256 -2.67 -9.15 -19.29
C GLY A 256 -3.97 -9.47 -18.54
N GLN A 257 -3.94 -9.72 -17.23
CA GLN A 257 -5.11 -10.24 -16.49
C GLN A 257 -5.34 -9.64 -15.10
N LYS A 258 -4.39 -8.84 -14.59
CA LYS A 258 -4.51 -8.22 -13.26
C LYS A 258 -4.63 -6.70 -13.41
N PRO A 259 -5.85 -6.17 -13.58
CA PRO A 259 -6.07 -4.75 -13.79
C PRO A 259 -5.97 -3.97 -12.48
N TYR A 260 -5.30 -2.83 -12.56
CA TYR A 260 -5.20 -1.81 -11.51
C TYR A 260 -5.88 -0.54 -12.02
N ILE A 261 -6.69 0.05 -11.15
CA ILE A 261 -7.53 1.20 -11.44
C ILE A 261 -6.85 2.43 -10.85
N GLY A 262 -6.40 3.32 -11.72
CA GLY A 262 -5.83 4.62 -11.38
C GLY A 262 -6.94 5.63 -11.12
N VAL A 263 -7.09 6.07 -9.87
CA VAL A 263 -8.08 7.07 -9.47
C VAL A 263 -7.41 8.35 -8.98
N TRP A 264 -8.08 9.48 -9.20
CA TRP A 264 -7.69 10.77 -8.65
C TRP A 264 -8.21 10.91 -7.22
N ASP A 265 -7.27 10.93 -6.27
CA ASP A 265 -7.48 11.00 -4.83
C ASP A 265 -6.26 11.72 -4.22
N GLU A 266 -6.24 13.05 -4.35
CA GLU A 266 -5.07 13.88 -4.06
C GLU A 266 -3.82 13.32 -4.76
N GLY A 267 -3.82 13.37 -6.09
CA GLY A 267 -2.85 12.65 -6.93
C GLY A 267 -3.44 11.35 -7.50
N LEU A 268 -2.67 10.70 -8.38
CA LEU A 268 -3.12 9.50 -9.09
C LEU A 268 -2.63 8.25 -8.35
N ARG A 269 -3.54 7.43 -7.83
CA ARG A 269 -3.21 6.16 -7.15
C ARG A 269 -3.90 4.97 -7.80
N PHE A 270 -3.20 3.85 -7.87
CA PHE A 270 -3.58 2.63 -8.56
C PHE A 270 -3.82 1.51 -7.57
N LEU A 271 -5.05 0.99 -7.53
CA LEU A 271 -5.43 -0.15 -6.69
C LEU A 271 -5.94 -1.30 -7.56
N PRO A 272 -5.79 -2.57 -7.14
CA PRO A 272 -6.34 -3.71 -7.87
C PRO A 272 -7.84 -3.55 -8.11
N TYR A 273 -8.29 -3.82 -9.33
CA TYR A 273 -9.71 -3.84 -9.66
C TYR A 273 -10.49 -4.79 -8.74
N ALA A 274 -9.91 -5.95 -8.41
CA ALA A 274 -10.51 -6.94 -7.51
C ALA A 274 -10.82 -6.36 -6.12
N TYR A 275 -10.00 -5.42 -5.63
CA TYR A 275 -10.30 -4.66 -4.42
C TYR A 275 -11.36 -3.58 -4.70
N ALA A 276 -11.13 -2.73 -5.72
CA ALA A 276 -12.00 -1.60 -6.02
C ALA A 276 -13.47 -2.02 -6.29
N SER A 277 -13.68 -3.18 -6.93
CA SER A 277 -15.02 -3.73 -7.18
C SER A 277 -15.71 -4.33 -5.95
N LYS A 278 -14.95 -4.64 -4.89
CA LYS A 278 -15.51 -5.12 -3.61
C LYS A 278 -15.95 -3.96 -2.72
N VAL A 279 -15.21 -2.85 -2.71
CA VAL A 279 -15.46 -1.70 -1.83
C VAL A 279 -16.31 -0.59 -2.48
N GLY A 280 -16.45 -0.62 -3.81
CA GLY A 280 -17.14 0.43 -4.54
C GLY A 280 -17.88 -0.04 -5.79
N LYS A 281 -18.55 0.91 -6.43
CA LYS A 281 -19.30 0.72 -7.66
C LYS A 281 -18.78 1.64 -8.75
N PHE A 282 -18.52 1.08 -9.92
CA PHE A 282 -18.14 1.84 -11.10
C PHE A 282 -19.38 2.34 -11.85
N HIS A 283 -19.31 3.60 -12.28
CA HIS A 283 -20.31 4.26 -13.08
C HIS A 283 -19.65 4.81 -14.34
N ILE A 284 -19.92 4.18 -15.49
CA ILE A 284 -19.50 4.69 -16.80
C ILE A 284 -20.61 5.63 -17.28
N GLN A 285 -20.27 6.90 -17.44
CA GLN A 285 -21.20 7.90 -17.95
C GLN A 285 -21.34 7.74 -19.47
N LYS A 286 -22.54 8.01 -19.99
CA LYS A 286 -22.87 7.88 -21.42
C LYS A 286 -22.82 9.23 -22.12
#